data_AF-A0A1G0ICF3-F1
#
_entry.id   AF-A0A1G0ICF3-F1
#
_cell.length_a   1.000
_cell.length_b   1.000
_cell.length_c   1.000
_cell.angle_alpha   90.00
_cell.angle_beta   90.00
_cell.angle_gamma   90.00
#
_symmetry.space_group_name_H-M   'P 1'
#
loop_
_entity.id
_entity.type
_entity.pdbx_description
1 polymer ?
#
loop_
_entity_poly.entity_id
_entity_poly.type
_entity_poly.pdbx_seq_one_letter_code
_entity_poly.pdbx_strand_id
1 'polypeptide(L)'
;MKQRSFPWISSVPEPRSELPHVIAQCTSYGMAARLSLQLKPGGPWSDSWLAQRLGVKSRGHMSRLLNDKQPMPRWMLTPIAYATGSKAILQYDQLQRALRITAGETQRDAVMRLAQQARAA
;
A
#
# COMPACT_ATOMS: atom_id res chain seq x y z
N MET A 1 -0.25 -5.21 15.66
CA MET A 1 0.16 -6.30 14.72
C MET A 1 1.67 -6.24 14.56
N LYS A 2 2.40 -7.33 14.80
CA LYS A 2 3.86 -7.38 14.58
C LYS A 2 4.16 -7.19 13.09
N GLN A 3 5.05 -6.25 12.76
CA GLN A 3 5.55 -6.03 11.40
C GLN A 3 6.20 -7.33 10.91
N ARG A 4 5.75 -7.83 9.76
CA ARG A 4 6.31 -9.03 9.13
C ARG A 4 7.55 -8.65 8.32
N SER A 5 8.60 -9.47 8.38
CA SER A 5 9.78 -9.32 7.53
C SER A 5 9.55 -10.01 6.19
N PHE A 6 10.08 -9.39 5.12
CA PHE A 6 9.98 -9.92 3.74
C PHE A 6 11.38 -9.97 3.12
N PRO A 7 12.22 -10.96 3.50
CA PRO A 7 13.63 -11.02 3.05
C PRO A 7 13.79 -11.09 1.53
N TRP A 8 12.80 -11.64 0.82
CA TRP A 8 12.83 -11.73 -0.63
C TRP A 8 12.79 -10.37 -1.34
N ILE A 9 12.38 -9.28 -0.66
CA ILE A 9 12.32 -7.94 -1.25
C ILE A 9 13.70 -7.45 -1.70
N SER A 10 14.77 -7.76 -0.96
CA SER A 10 16.13 -7.34 -1.32
C SER A 10 16.69 -8.07 -2.55
N SER A 11 16.07 -9.17 -2.96
CA SER A 11 16.52 -10.02 -4.06
C SER A 11 15.70 -9.85 -5.34
N VAL A 12 14.68 -8.98 -5.32
CA VAL A 12 13.85 -8.70 -6.50
C VAL A 12 14.17 -7.31 -7.06
N PRO A 13 14.03 -7.11 -8.38
CA PRO A 13 14.19 -5.80 -8.99
C PRO A 13 13.26 -4.75 -8.37
N GLU A 14 13.70 -3.50 -8.41
CA GLU A 14 12.89 -2.39 -7.94
C GLU A 14 11.59 -2.30 -8.78
N PRO A 15 10.42 -2.06 -8.15
CA PRO A 15 9.16 -1.99 -8.87
C PRO A 15 9.14 -0.82 -9.85
N ARG A 16 8.42 -0.97 -10.97
CA ARG A 16 8.29 0.07 -11.99
C ARG A 16 7.42 1.22 -11.49
N SER A 17 7.81 2.46 -11.76
CA SER A 17 6.94 3.62 -11.55
C SER A 17 5.81 3.66 -12.57
N GLU A 18 4.58 3.95 -12.13
CA GLU A 18 3.46 4.19 -13.02
C GLU A 18 3.32 5.68 -13.36
N LEU A 19 2.59 5.95 -14.44
CA LEU A 19 2.34 7.30 -14.94
C LEU A 19 1.46 8.09 -13.94
N PRO A 20 1.72 9.39 -13.70
CA PRO A 20 0.98 10.17 -12.71
C PRO A 20 -0.54 10.19 -12.91
N HIS A 21 -1.00 10.25 -14.16
CA HIS A 21 -2.44 10.26 -14.46
C HIS A 21 -3.14 8.94 -14.10
N VAL A 22 -2.43 7.81 -14.16
CA VAL A 22 -2.95 6.51 -13.72
C VAL A 22 -3.11 6.50 -12.20
N ILE A 23 -2.15 7.06 -11.47
CA ILE A 23 -2.21 7.17 -10.01
C ILE A 23 -3.29 8.14 -9.55
N ALA A 24 -3.49 9.24 -10.28
CA ALA A 24 -4.52 10.22 -9.99
C ALA A 24 -5.95 9.66 -10.08
N GLN A 25 -6.16 8.57 -10.83
CA GLN A 25 -7.45 7.88 -10.91
C GLN A 25 -7.72 6.97 -9.71
N CYS A 26 -6.70 6.64 -8.90
CA CYS A 26 -6.89 5.85 -7.70
C CYS A 26 -7.59 6.68 -6.62
N THR A 27 -8.66 6.13 -6.04
CA THR A 27 -9.41 6.78 -4.94
C THR A 27 -9.18 6.10 -3.59
N SER A 28 -8.47 4.97 -3.58
CA SER A 28 -8.20 4.20 -2.37
C SER A 28 -6.92 3.37 -2.47
N TYR A 29 -6.44 2.90 -1.32
CA TYR A 29 -5.32 1.96 -1.27
C TYR A 29 -5.69 0.59 -1.86
N GLY A 30 -6.94 0.13 -1.70
CA GLY A 30 -7.43 -1.09 -2.32
C GLY A 30 -7.40 -1.00 -3.85
N MET A 31 -7.83 0.12 -4.42
CA MET A 31 -7.78 0.38 -5.86
C MET A 31 -6.34 0.42 -6.38
N ALA A 32 -5.44 1.13 -5.70
CA ALA A 32 -4.03 1.18 -6.09
C ALA A 32 -3.35 -0.20 -6.03
N ALA A 33 -3.71 -1.03 -5.05
CA ALA A 33 -3.25 -2.41 -4.94
C ALA A 33 -3.83 -3.32 -6.06
N ARG A 34 -5.11 -3.17 -6.40
CA ARG A 34 -5.74 -3.89 -7.52
C ARG A 34 -5.13 -3.51 -8.86
N LEU A 35 -4.90 -2.22 -9.10
CA LEU A 35 -4.20 -1.72 -10.27
C LEU A 35 -2.81 -2.37 -10.38
N SER A 36 -2.07 -2.43 -9.26
CA SER A 36 -0.76 -3.08 -9.22
C SER A 36 -0.84 -4.56 -9.64
N LEU A 37 -1.89 -5.29 -9.23
CA LEU A 37 -2.12 -6.68 -9.62
C LEU A 37 -2.49 -6.85 -11.10
N GLN A 38 -3.24 -5.91 -11.66
CA GLN A 38 -3.65 -5.91 -13.07
C GLN A 38 -2.48 -5.61 -14.01
N LEU A 39 -1.56 -4.73 -13.60
CA LEU A 39 -0.40 -4.32 -14.39
C LEU A 39 0.76 -5.33 -14.32
N LYS A 40 0.71 -6.29 -13.40
CA LYS A 40 1.77 -7.29 -13.25
C LYS A 40 1.85 -8.19 -14.51
N PRO A 41 3.05 -8.37 -15.10
CA PRO A 41 3.25 -9.32 -16.20
C PRO A 41 2.83 -10.75 -15.85
N GLY A 42 2.24 -11.45 -16.82
CA GLY A 42 1.72 -12.82 -16.66
C GLY A 42 0.24 -12.93 -16.30
N GLY A 43 -0.52 -11.85 -16.49
CA GLY A 43 -1.98 -11.82 -16.33
C GLY A 43 -2.43 -11.17 -15.02
N PRO A 44 -3.74 -10.89 -14.86
CA PRO A 44 -4.25 -10.35 -13.60
C PRO A 44 -4.11 -11.40 -12.49
N TRP A 45 -3.30 -11.09 -11.49
CA TRP A 45 -3.06 -12.02 -10.38
C TRP A 45 -4.18 -11.92 -9.35
N SER A 46 -4.60 -13.07 -8.83
CA SER A 46 -5.73 -13.14 -7.89
C SER A 46 -5.38 -12.66 -6.49
N ASP A 47 -6.40 -12.25 -5.72
CA ASP A 47 -6.29 -11.95 -4.30
C ASP A 47 -5.61 -13.10 -3.52
N SER A 48 -5.88 -14.35 -3.91
CA SER A 48 -5.26 -15.54 -3.29
C SER A 48 -3.77 -15.64 -3.57
N TRP A 49 -3.35 -15.30 -4.79
CA TRP A 49 -1.92 -15.28 -5.13
C TRP A 49 -1.18 -14.22 -4.29
N LEU A 50 -1.75 -13.02 -4.18
CA LEU A 50 -1.15 -11.96 -3.36
C LEU A 50 -1.10 -12.36 -1.88
N ALA A 51 -2.18 -12.97 -1.37
CA ALA A 51 -2.22 -13.48 0.00
C ALA A 51 -1.11 -14.51 0.25
N GLN A 52 -0.93 -15.47 -0.66
CA GLN A 52 0.15 -16.47 -0.58
C GLN A 52 1.53 -15.82 -0.63
N ARG A 53 1.75 -14.88 -1.56
CA ARG A 53 3.03 -14.18 -1.72
C ARG A 53 3.41 -13.37 -0.48
N LEU A 54 2.43 -12.80 0.20
CA LEU A 54 2.60 -12.02 1.42
C LEU A 54 2.53 -12.86 2.71
N GLY A 55 2.39 -14.19 2.59
CA GLY A 55 2.23 -15.12 3.71
C GLY A 55 0.97 -14.88 4.54
N VAL A 56 -0.03 -14.18 4.00
CA VAL A 56 -1.31 -13.89 4.67
C VAL A 56 -2.19 -15.12 4.61
N LYS A 57 -2.54 -15.67 5.78
CA LYS A 57 -3.25 -16.95 5.92
C LYS A 57 -4.68 -16.95 5.34
N SER A 58 -5.27 -15.79 5.06
CA SER A 58 -6.67 -15.68 4.63
C SER A 58 -6.81 -14.87 3.34
N ARG A 59 -7.29 -15.55 2.28
CA ARG A 59 -7.77 -14.91 1.04
C ARG A 59 -8.86 -13.88 1.34
N GLY A 60 -9.80 -14.20 2.24
CA GLY A 60 -10.89 -13.30 2.61
C GLY A 60 -10.41 -12.02 3.29
N HIS A 61 -9.31 -12.07 4.05
CA HIS A 61 -8.69 -10.87 4.58
C HIS A 61 -8.09 -10.00 3.47
N MET A 62 -7.32 -10.61 2.54
CA MET A 62 -6.74 -9.87 1.41
C MET A 62 -7.84 -9.22 0.55
N SER A 63 -8.90 -9.98 0.23
CA SER A 63 -10.01 -9.45 -0.55
C SER A 63 -10.72 -8.29 0.16
N ARG A 64 -10.88 -8.33 1.49
CA ARG A 64 -11.44 -7.19 2.24
C ARG A 64 -10.55 -5.95 2.18
N LEU A 65 -9.23 -6.11 2.21
CA LEU A 65 -8.29 -4.99 2.04
C LEU A 65 -8.34 -4.41 0.62
N LEU A 66 -8.35 -5.26 -0.41
CA LEU A 66 -8.36 -4.86 -1.81
C LEU A 66 -9.70 -4.24 -2.27
N ASN A 67 -10.78 -4.51 -1.55
CA ASN A 67 -12.11 -3.93 -1.79
C ASN A 67 -12.47 -2.81 -0.80
N ASP A 68 -11.47 -2.29 -0.07
CA ASP A 68 -11.63 -1.21 0.92
C ASP A 68 -12.68 -1.50 2.02
N LYS A 69 -12.98 -2.77 2.26
CA LYS A 69 -13.82 -3.21 3.39
C LYS A 69 -13.05 -3.21 4.71
N GLN A 70 -11.72 -3.13 4.65
CA GLN A 70 -10.83 -2.93 5.78
C GLN A 70 -9.68 -1.98 5.39
N PRO A 71 -9.20 -1.13 6.30
CA PRO A 71 -8.07 -0.24 6.02
C PRO A 71 -6.80 -1.03 5.68
N MET A 72 -6.09 -0.61 4.63
CA MET A 72 -4.80 -1.18 4.24
C MET A 72 -3.72 -0.88 5.28
N PRO A 73 -3.11 -1.90 5.93
CA PRO A 73 -1.99 -1.67 6.84
C PRO A 73 -0.78 -1.11 6.09
N ARG A 74 -0.16 -0.05 6.64
CA ARG A 74 0.98 0.62 6.00
C ARG A 74 2.18 -0.29 5.76
N TRP A 75 2.38 -1.30 6.60
CA TRP A 75 3.47 -2.28 6.41
C TRP A 75 3.29 -3.15 5.16
N MET A 76 2.07 -3.23 4.59
CA MET A 76 1.79 -4.04 3.39
C MET A 76 2.14 -3.32 2.09
N LEU A 77 2.31 -1.99 2.10
CA LEU A 77 2.47 -1.22 0.86
C LEU A 77 3.73 -1.63 0.09
N THR A 78 4.88 -1.67 0.77
CA THR A 78 6.16 -2.07 0.16
C THR A 78 6.13 -3.52 -0.32
N PRO A 79 5.72 -4.52 0.49
CA PRO A 79 5.58 -5.89 -0.01
C PRO A 79 4.63 -6.05 -1.20
N ILE A 80 3.50 -5.31 -1.24
CA ILE A 80 2.59 -5.34 -2.39
C ILE A 80 3.29 -4.80 -3.64
N ALA A 81 3.99 -3.67 -3.52
CA ALA A 81 4.70 -3.07 -4.65
C ALA A 81 5.76 -4.02 -5.23
N TYR A 82 6.55 -4.65 -4.36
CA TYR A 82 7.58 -5.62 -4.78
C TYR A 82 7.02 -6.95 -5.26
N ALA A 83 5.90 -7.43 -4.69
CA ALA A 83 5.23 -8.62 -5.20
C ALA A 83 4.68 -8.39 -6.60
N THR A 84 4.06 -7.23 -6.82
CA THR A 84 3.41 -6.89 -8.10
C THR A 84 4.39 -6.39 -9.17
N GLY A 85 5.54 -5.87 -8.75
CA GLY A 85 6.47 -5.18 -9.64
C GLY A 85 6.02 -3.77 -10.03
N SER A 86 5.00 -3.22 -9.36
CA SER A 86 4.48 -1.87 -9.61
C SER A 86 4.58 -0.98 -8.38
N LYS A 87 5.02 0.28 -8.55
CA LYS A 87 5.05 1.29 -7.49
C LYS A 87 3.70 1.97 -7.28
N ALA A 88 2.63 1.59 -7.98
CA ALA A 88 1.36 2.31 -7.92
C ALA A 88 0.85 2.57 -6.50
N ILE A 89 0.89 1.54 -5.63
CA ILE A 89 0.48 1.69 -4.24
C ILE A 89 1.38 2.63 -3.42
N LEU A 90 2.68 2.67 -3.73
CA LEU A 90 3.64 3.58 -3.08
C LEU A 90 3.49 5.02 -3.58
N GLN A 91 3.28 5.20 -4.88
CA GLN A 91 3.02 6.51 -5.49
C GLN A 91 1.69 7.07 -4.98
N TYR A 92 0.67 6.23 -4.81
CA TYR A 92 -0.58 6.64 -4.18
C TYR A 92 -0.38 7.08 -2.72
N ASP A 93 0.41 6.34 -1.93
CA ASP A 93 0.76 6.75 -0.55
C ASP A 93 1.49 8.11 -0.53
N GLN A 94 2.44 8.31 -1.45
CA GLN A 94 3.16 9.58 -1.60
C GLN A 94 2.23 10.73 -1.97
N LEU A 95 1.31 10.51 -2.92
CA LEU A 95 0.29 11.48 -3.31
C LEU A 95 -0.60 11.86 -2.12
N GLN A 96 -1.11 10.88 -1.37
CA GLN A 96 -1.94 11.13 -0.20
C GLN A 96 -1.19 11.89 0.90
N ARG A 97 0.11 11.62 1.10
CA ARG A 97 0.94 12.43 2.00
C ARG A 97 1.10 13.86 1.51
N ALA A 98 1.39 14.04 0.22
CA ALA A 98 1.56 15.37 -0.37
C ALA A 98 0.28 16.19 -0.24
N LEU A 99 -0.88 15.59 -0.54
CA LEU A 99 -2.20 16.23 -0.40
C LEU A 99 -2.51 16.64 1.03
N ARG A 100 -2.13 15.84 2.04
CA ARG A 100 -2.30 16.23 3.45
C ARG A 100 -1.47 17.46 3.80
N ILE A 101 -0.24 17.53 3.29
CA ILE A 101 0.63 18.69 3.52
C ILE A 101 0.06 19.95 2.85
N THR A 102 -0.42 19.87 1.61
CA THR A 102 -1.00 21.02 0.89
C THR A 102 -2.39 21.43 1.38
N ALA A 103 -3.18 20.50 1.91
CA ALA A 103 -4.49 20.81 2.51
C ALA A 103 -4.40 21.53 3.86
N GLY A 104 -3.20 21.85 4.35
CA GLY A 104 -3.01 22.60 5.59
C GLY A 104 -3.09 21.77 6.87
N GLU A 105 -3.11 20.43 6.81
CA GLU A 105 -2.66 19.58 7.94
C GLU A 105 -1.16 19.84 8.10
N THR A 106 -0.86 20.95 8.78
CA THR A 106 0.49 21.46 8.95
C THR A 106 1.29 20.40 9.73
N GLN A 107 2.62 20.32 9.56
CA GLN A 107 3.49 19.45 10.38
C GLN A 107 3.14 19.50 11.89
N ARG A 108 2.61 20.62 12.37
CA ARG A 108 2.04 20.81 13.71
C ARG A 108 0.93 19.83 14.09
N ASP A 109 -0.05 19.53 13.24
CA ASP A 109 -1.15 18.60 13.58
C ASP A 109 -0.70 17.13 13.57
N ALA A 110 0.27 16.80 12.72
CA ALA A 110 0.94 15.51 12.73
C ALA A 110 1.79 15.32 13.99
N VAL A 111 2.54 16.35 14.40
CA VAL A 111 3.33 16.38 15.65
C VAL A 111 2.40 16.32 16.88
N MET A 112 1.28 17.03 16.87
CA MET A 112 0.29 17.00 17.97
C MET A 112 -0.37 15.63 18.10
N ARG A 113 -0.73 14.95 17.00
CA ARG A 113 -1.22 13.56 17.03
C ARG A 113 -0.18 12.59 17.60
N LEU A 114 1.08 12.70 17.16
CA LEU A 114 2.19 11.89 17.67
C LEU A 114 2.43 12.15 19.16
N ALA A 115 2.39 13.41 19.59
CA ALA A 115 2.53 13.78 21.00
C ALA A 115 1.36 13.28 21.87
N GLN A 116 0.13 13.28 21.35
CA GLN A 116 -1.02 12.70 22.05
C GLN A 116 -0.91 11.19 22.19
N GLN A 117 -0.46 10.49 21.14
CA GLN A 117 -0.23 9.04 21.20
C GLN A 117 0.91 8.65 22.16
N ALA A 118 1.95 9.48 22.26
CA ALA A 118 3.07 9.27 23.19
C ALA A 118 2.73 9.57 24.66
N ARG A 119 1.67 10.34 24.94
CA ARG A 119 1.19 10.61 26.30
C ARG A 119 0.15 9.61 26.82
N ALA A 120 -0.44 8.82 25.93
CA ALA A 120 -1.44 7.81 26.26
C ALA A 120 -0.86 6.38 26.38
N ALA A 121 0.47 6.25 26.26
CA ALA A 121 1.25 5.04 26.48
C ALA A 121 2.07 5.19 27.76
#